data_AF-A0A166FQF4-F1
#
_entry.id   AF-A0A166FQF4-F1
#
_cell.length_a   1.000
_cell.length_b   1.000
_cell.length_c   1.000
_cell.angle_alpha   90.00
_cell.angle_beta   90.00
_cell.angle_gamma   90.00
#
_symmetry.space_group_name_H-M   'P 1'
#
loop_
_entity.id
_entity.type
_entity.pdbx_description
1 polymer ?
#
loop_
_entity_poly.entity_id
_entity_poly.type
_entity_poly.pdbx_seq_one_letter_code
_entity_poly.pdbx_strand_id
1 'polypeptide(L)'
;MYSPTSTAFEIAESPPPSVISAAASTLASVTLSRHYACDVLTVFKVEDKLFRFDRTLLDKETDTIPRGVGSKEDPIELEHIKAAEFEILLDLLKLGTRHDKTPLMVIDWTSIIAVCSILGMQHIQNHACEILSDQQRALLDQHKTLMDQHKALMDQHKALTDQHKALLDQQNATLSISRAGAGLDRATCGLYFLIREKGTTNHLGTCWCSNTEGVQVHIWHRHPRSEDKSQIFFVDNSGALHHAASGLAVDIIDDVPVLRRRRPVSSRPNPWSRPLPEFSFVNSQIRVKFLSNPSLPGCTDDLYPDDSWAINNFVLAVRTEKDFHMHPISDFSPWILAAVVGSFEYKAEGNHDKEGRVLVEKRTEDVGGERTSWEIVPANQS
;
A
#
# COMPACT_ATOMS: atom_id res chain seq x y z
N MET A 1 45.42 28.50 69.21
CA MET A 1 46.23 29.73 69.34
C MET A 1 47.69 29.34 69.33
N TYR A 2 48.50 30.12 68.63
CA TYR A 2 49.90 29.88 68.25
C TYR A 2 50.85 29.56 69.43
N SER A 3 51.91 28.82 69.12
CA SER A 3 53.23 29.03 69.73
C SER A 3 54.34 28.74 68.70
N PRO A 4 55.51 29.44 68.76
CA PRO A 4 56.44 29.57 67.63
C PRO A 4 57.84 28.95 67.84
N THR A 5 58.56 28.76 66.71
CA THR A 5 59.99 29.06 66.35
C THR A 5 61.11 28.72 67.38
N SER A 6 62.25 28.06 67.09
CA SER A 6 63.21 28.27 65.97
C SER A 6 64.40 27.24 65.92
N THR A 7 64.95 27.07 64.70
CA THR A 7 66.38 26.88 64.28
C THR A 7 67.05 25.47 64.15
N ALA A 8 67.62 25.28 62.95
CA ALA A 8 68.38 24.17 62.32
C ALA A 8 69.86 24.03 62.81
N PHE A 9 70.76 23.11 62.42
CA PHE A 9 71.13 22.30 61.23
C PHE A 9 71.75 20.96 61.75
N GLU A 10 72.05 19.87 61.02
CA GLU A 10 73.10 19.74 59.99
C GLU A 10 73.11 18.32 59.37
N ILE A 11 73.73 18.24 58.19
CA ILE A 11 73.73 17.21 57.15
C ILE A 11 74.67 16.02 57.46
N ALA A 12 74.30 14.82 56.98
CA ALA A 12 75.21 13.67 56.90
C ALA A 12 75.35 13.17 55.46
N GLU A 13 76.60 13.00 55.04
CA GLU A 13 77.05 12.41 53.78
C GLU A 13 78.17 11.39 54.10
N SER A 14 78.08 10.13 53.62
CA SER A 14 79.19 9.16 53.39
C SER A 14 78.68 7.69 53.27
N PRO A 15 79.46 6.69 52.76
CA PRO A 15 80.10 6.52 51.44
C PRO A 15 79.94 5.03 50.91
N PRO A 16 80.87 4.32 50.19
CA PRO A 16 80.58 3.51 48.96
C PRO A 16 80.93 1.99 49.09
N PRO A 17 81.43 1.27 48.04
CA PRO A 17 80.72 0.52 46.99
C PRO A 17 80.86 -1.03 47.15
N SER A 18 79.97 -1.83 46.52
CA SER A 18 80.25 -3.25 46.21
C SER A 18 79.42 -3.77 45.03
N VAL A 19 80.06 -3.78 43.87
CA VAL A 19 80.07 -4.82 42.81
C VAL A 19 78.78 -5.61 42.53
N ILE A 20 78.05 -5.10 41.53
CA ILE A 20 77.45 -5.76 40.35
C ILE A 20 77.53 -7.31 40.30
N SER A 21 76.37 -7.95 40.24
CA SER A 21 76.11 -8.96 39.19
C SER A 21 74.68 -8.76 38.67
N ALA A 22 74.61 -8.13 37.51
CA ALA A 22 73.41 -7.88 36.75
C ALA A 22 73.10 -9.09 35.86
N ALA A 23 71.86 -9.56 35.91
CA ALA A 23 71.16 -10.14 34.77
C ALA A 23 69.64 -10.06 35.05
N ALA A 24 69.13 -8.83 35.08
CA ALA A 24 67.71 -8.59 34.90
C ALA A 24 67.37 -8.94 33.45
N SER A 25 66.66 -10.05 33.23
CA SER A 25 66.12 -10.39 31.92
C SER A 25 64.83 -9.59 31.73
N THR A 26 64.96 -8.47 31.01
CA THR A 26 63.85 -7.63 30.54
C THR A 26 63.08 -8.38 29.46
N LEU A 27 62.08 -9.17 29.85
CA LEU A 27 60.99 -9.53 28.96
C LEU A 27 59.72 -8.85 29.49
N ALA A 28 59.31 -7.82 28.76
CA ALA A 28 58.04 -7.13 28.94
C ALA A 28 56.89 -8.15 29.01
N SER A 29 55.82 -7.83 29.75
CA SER A 29 54.67 -8.70 30.03
C SER A 29 54.15 -9.42 28.77
N VAL A 30 54.59 -10.67 28.57
CA VAL A 30 54.17 -11.50 27.43
C VAL A 30 52.76 -12.02 27.68
N THR A 31 51.87 -11.80 26.72
CA THR A 31 50.51 -12.32 26.77
C THR A 31 50.49 -13.74 26.18
N LEU A 32 49.97 -14.71 26.93
CA LEU A 32 49.87 -16.11 26.51
C LEU A 32 48.59 -16.35 25.70
N SER A 33 48.70 -17.11 24.60
CA SER A 33 47.54 -17.57 23.82
C SER A 33 46.65 -18.54 24.61
N ARG A 34 45.34 -18.60 24.26
CA ARG A 34 44.39 -19.60 24.77
C ARG A 34 44.79 -21.05 24.48
N HIS A 35 45.74 -21.25 23.56
CA HIS A 35 46.26 -22.55 23.20
C HIS A 35 47.50 -22.97 24.00
N TYR A 36 47.95 -22.22 25.01
CA TYR A 36 49.15 -22.50 25.81
C TYR A 36 48.96 -23.68 26.80
N ALA A 37 49.77 -24.75 26.69
CA ALA A 37 49.74 -25.92 27.58
C ALA A 37 51.15 -26.36 28.05
N CYS A 38 51.28 -27.00 29.23
CA CYS A 38 52.56 -27.06 29.98
C CYS A 38 53.52 -28.25 29.67
N ASP A 39 53.14 -29.26 28.87
CA ASP A 39 54.00 -30.43 28.56
C ASP A 39 54.37 -30.54 27.06
N VAL A 40 55.25 -31.48 26.66
CA VAL A 40 56.03 -31.60 25.39
C VAL A 40 55.35 -31.00 24.14
N LEU A 41 55.49 -29.69 23.94
CA LEU A 41 54.87 -28.91 22.88
C LEU A 41 55.85 -27.81 22.46
N THR A 42 55.93 -27.52 21.16
CA THR A 42 56.85 -26.51 20.59
C THR A 42 56.31 -25.11 20.84
N VAL A 43 57.20 -24.18 21.21
CA VAL A 43 56.86 -22.77 21.40
C VAL A 43 57.13 -21.96 20.13
N PHE A 44 56.09 -21.29 19.65
CA PHE A 44 56.12 -20.35 18.53
C PHE A 44 55.84 -18.94 19.04
N LYS A 45 56.44 -17.94 18.38
CA LYS A 45 56.18 -16.53 18.63
C LYS A 45 55.58 -15.92 17.37
N VAL A 46 54.40 -15.32 17.50
CA VAL A 46 53.72 -14.57 16.44
C VAL A 46 53.43 -13.19 17.00
N GLU A 47 53.97 -12.15 16.37
CA GLU A 47 53.97 -10.79 16.91
C GLU A 47 54.53 -10.76 18.35
N ASP A 48 53.77 -10.26 19.32
CA ASP A 48 54.11 -10.18 20.74
C ASP A 48 53.55 -11.35 21.58
N LYS A 49 52.97 -12.38 20.94
CA LYS A 49 52.30 -13.50 21.60
C LYS A 49 53.04 -14.82 21.43
N LEU A 50 53.04 -15.62 22.50
CA LEU A 50 53.56 -16.98 22.49
C LEU A 50 52.44 -18.01 22.33
N PHE A 51 52.67 -18.93 21.41
CA PHE A 51 51.81 -20.05 21.08
C PHE A 51 52.54 -21.34 21.40
N ARG A 52 51.93 -22.25 22.16
CA ARG A 52 52.54 -23.54 22.50
C ARG A 52 51.61 -24.68 22.14
N PHE A 53 51.95 -25.45 21.11
CA PHE A 53 51.07 -26.51 20.61
C PHE A 53 51.83 -27.61 19.89
N ASP A 54 51.10 -28.67 19.53
CA ASP A 54 51.66 -29.83 18.84
C ASP A 54 52.05 -29.44 17.41
N ARG A 55 53.36 -29.33 17.18
CA ARG A 55 53.95 -28.98 15.90
C ARG A 55 53.58 -29.95 14.78
N THR A 56 53.26 -31.22 15.11
CA THR A 56 52.90 -32.22 14.10
C THR A 56 51.67 -31.83 13.29
N LEU A 57 50.81 -30.95 13.80
CA LEU A 57 49.67 -30.41 13.05
C LEU A 57 50.10 -29.46 11.92
N LEU A 58 51.19 -28.70 12.10
CA LEU A 58 51.72 -27.84 11.04
C LEU A 58 52.62 -28.64 10.09
N ASP A 59 53.46 -29.53 10.64
CA ASP A 59 54.41 -30.31 9.84
C ASP A 59 53.71 -31.25 8.85
N LYS A 60 52.44 -31.61 9.10
CA LYS A 60 51.59 -32.34 8.14
C LYS A 60 51.22 -31.51 6.91
N GLU A 61 51.16 -30.19 7.05
CA GLU A 61 50.66 -29.27 6.03
C GLU A 61 51.79 -28.44 5.38
N THR A 62 52.97 -28.33 6.02
CA THR A 62 54.11 -27.55 5.48
C THR A 62 55.46 -27.98 6.01
N ASP A 63 56.47 -27.95 5.14
CA ASP A 63 57.90 -28.12 5.48
C ASP A 63 58.65 -26.79 5.66
N THR A 64 57.98 -25.64 5.48
CA THR A 64 58.62 -24.31 5.49
C THR A 64 59.03 -23.85 6.88
N ILE A 65 58.47 -24.46 7.94
CA ILE A 65 58.74 -24.09 9.33
C ILE A 65 60.11 -24.67 9.75
N PRO A 66 61.06 -23.84 10.21
CA PRO A 66 62.40 -24.28 10.59
C PRO A 66 62.38 -25.47 11.56
N ARG A 67 63.25 -26.46 11.35
CA ARG A 67 63.40 -27.63 12.24
C ARG A 67 64.17 -27.29 13.53
N GLY A 68 63.62 -26.37 14.33
CA GLY A 68 64.05 -26.12 15.71
C GLY A 68 63.10 -26.77 16.73
N VAL A 69 63.60 -27.05 17.94
CA VAL A 69 62.78 -27.64 19.02
C VAL A 69 61.78 -26.61 19.60
N GLY A 70 62.08 -25.31 19.46
CA GLY A 70 61.27 -24.17 19.93
C GLY A 70 61.03 -24.23 21.44
N SER A 71 61.91 -23.60 22.22
CA SER A 71 61.79 -23.52 23.68
C SER A 71 61.21 -22.18 24.12
N LYS A 72 60.98 -22.00 25.43
CA LYS A 72 60.52 -20.73 25.98
C LYS A 72 61.59 -19.64 25.87
N GLU A 73 62.86 -20.05 25.93
CA GLU A 73 64.05 -19.21 25.83
C GLU A 73 64.42 -18.89 24.37
N ASP A 74 64.06 -19.77 23.44
CA ASP A 74 64.32 -19.64 22.00
C ASP A 74 63.08 -20.12 21.19
N PRO A 75 62.03 -19.29 21.10
CA PRO A 75 60.80 -19.64 20.38
C PRO A 75 60.99 -19.56 18.86
N ILE A 76 60.25 -20.37 18.11
CA ILE A 76 60.24 -20.28 16.64
C ILE A 76 59.41 -19.05 16.24
N GLU A 77 60.07 -18.03 15.69
CA GLU A 77 59.39 -16.81 15.25
C GLU A 77 58.70 -17.02 13.89
N LEU A 78 57.42 -16.68 13.81
CA LEU A 78 56.64 -16.64 12.58
C LEU A 78 56.41 -15.19 12.20
N GLU A 79 57.16 -14.71 11.22
CA GLU A 79 57.07 -13.34 10.73
C GLU A 79 55.88 -13.15 9.77
N HIS A 80 55.40 -11.91 9.65
CA HIS A 80 54.35 -11.49 8.73
C HIS A 80 52.95 -12.09 8.94
N ILE A 81 52.71 -12.77 10.06
CA ILE A 81 51.40 -13.33 10.44
C ILE A 81 50.85 -12.56 11.63
N LYS A 82 49.57 -12.16 11.59
CA LYS A 82 48.91 -11.59 12.76
C LYS A 82 48.51 -12.68 13.74
N ALA A 83 48.68 -12.43 15.04
CA ALA A 83 48.35 -13.42 16.05
C ALA A 83 46.87 -13.86 16.00
N ALA A 84 45.94 -12.93 15.70
CA ALA A 84 44.51 -13.26 15.59
C ALA A 84 44.19 -14.18 14.40
N GLU A 85 44.87 -14.01 13.26
CA GLU A 85 44.66 -14.84 12.06
C GLU A 85 45.26 -16.24 12.30
N PHE A 86 46.40 -16.33 12.99
CA PHE A 86 47.02 -17.59 13.38
C PHE A 86 46.15 -18.38 14.38
N GLU A 87 45.52 -17.71 15.35
CA GLU A 87 44.56 -18.32 16.27
C GLU A 87 43.39 -18.98 15.52
N ILE A 88 42.89 -18.38 14.43
CA ILE A 88 41.81 -18.95 13.61
C ILE A 88 42.29 -20.19 12.85
N LEU A 89 43.53 -20.19 12.34
CA LEU A 89 44.13 -21.36 11.72
C LEU A 89 44.27 -22.52 12.72
N LEU A 90 44.71 -22.24 13.95
CA LEU A 90 44.83 -23.27 14.98
C LEU A 90 43.47 -23.83 15.41
N ASP A 91 42.44 -22.99 15.49
CA ASP A 91 41.06 -23.42 15.71
C ASP A 91 40.61 -24.40 14.60
N LEU A 92 40.85 -24.08 13.33
CA LEU A 92 40.58 -25.00 12.20
C LEU A 92 41.34 -26.32 12.35
N LEU A 93 42.67 -26.28 12.57
CA LEU A 93 43.50 -27.49 12.61
C LEU A 93 43.18 -28.40 13.80
N LYS A 94 42.78 -27.82 14.95
CA LYS A 94 42.47 -28.60 16.16
C LYS A 94 41.01 -29.05 16.23
N LEU A 95 40.08 -28.20 15.80
CA LEU A 95 38.65 -28.35 16.07
C LEU A 95 37.79 -28.43 14.80
N GLY A 96 38.35 -28.10 13.64
CA GLY A 96 37.60 -27.96 12.38
C GLY A 96 36.62 -26.78 12.36
N THR A 97 36.54 -26.00 13.43
CA THR A 97 35.58 -24.91 13.68
C THR A 97 36.22 -23.86 14.60
N ARG A 98 35.55 -22.73 14.86
CA ARG A 98 36.03 -21.78 15.87
C ARG A 98 36.04 -22.38 17.27
N HIS A 99 36.86 -21.82 18.16
CA HIS A 99 36.92 -22.21 19.58
C HIS A 99 35.57 -22.18 20.33
N ASP A 100 34.63 -21.35 19.91
CA ASP A 100 33.26 -21.25 20.45
C ASP A 100 32.27 -22.23 19.79
N LYS A 101 32.77 -23.14 18.95
CA LYS A 101 32.02 -24.14 18.17
C LYS A 101 31.16 -23.52 17.06
N THR A 102 31.36 -22.24 16.72
CA THR A 102 30.70 -21.66 15.54
C THR A 102 31.35 -22.11 14.23
N PRO A 103 30.57 -22.30 13.15
CA PRO A 103 31.12 -22.56 11.83
C PRO A 103 32.02 -21.40 11.35
N LEU A 104 33.07 -21.72 10.62
CA LEU A 104 33.96 -20.73 10.02
C LEU A 104 33.20 -19.90 8.97
N MET A 105 33.20 -18.59 9.16
CA MET A 105 32.59 -17.63 8.23
C MET A 105 33.55 -17.26 7.11
N VAL A 106 33.07 -16.56 6.09
CA VAL A 106 33.89 -16.09 4.96
C VAL A 106 35.14 -15.32 5.44
N ILE A 107 34.99 -14.47 6.45
CA ILE A 107 36.11 -13.71 7.05
C ILE A 107 37.18 -14.62 7.68
N ASP A 108 36.77 -15.76 8.24
CA ASP A 108 37.70 -16.73 8.83
C ASP A 108 38.46 -17.45 7.73
N TRP A 109 37.78 -17.88 6.68
CA TRP A 109 38.41 -18.50 5.53
C TRP A 109 39.38 -17.54 4.83
N THR A 110 39.08 -16.24 4.74
CA THR A 110 40.06 -15.27 4.22
C THR A 110 41.30 -15.15 5.10
N SER A 111 41.14 -15.23 6.43
CA SER A 111 42.27 -15.20 7.37
C SER A 111 43.11 -16.46 7.27
N ILE A 112 42.46 -17.63 7.18
CA ILE A 112 43.11 -18.94 6.99
C ILE A 112 43.91 -18.94 5.68
N ILE A 113 43.33 -18.49 4.57
CA ILE A 113 44.02 -18.44 3.27
C ILE A 113 45.26 -17.53 3.34
N ALA A 114 45.18 -16.38 4.01
CA ALA A 114 46.32 -15.48 4.16
C ALA A 114 47.48 -16.13 4.92
N VAL A 115 47.19 -16.77 6.06
CA VAL A 115 48.21 -17.46 6.87
C VAL A 115 48.78 -18.67 6.12
N CYS A 116 47.93 -19.48 5.49
CA CYS A 116 48.37 -20.63 4.69
C CYS A 116 49.24 -20.21 3.51
N SER A 117 49.00 -19.03 2.92
CA SER A 117 49.84 -18.48 1.84
C SER A 117 51.25 -18.15 2.32
N ILE A 118 51.37 -17.63 3.55
CA ILE A 118 52.68 -17.30 4.17
C ILE A 118 53.42 -18.58 4.56
N LEU A 119 52.71 -19.56 5.12
CA LEU A 119 53.27 -20.84 5.58
C LEU A 119 53.37 -21.92 4.48
N GLY A 120 52.99 -21.63 3.23
CA GLY A 120 53.04 -22.60 2.13
C GLY A 120 52.11 -23.82 2.30
N MET A 121 51.02 -23.71 3.05
CA MET A 121 50.06 -24.79 3.31
C MET A 121 49.06 -24.96 2.16
N GLN A 122 49.51 -25.54 1.05
CA GLN A 122 48.72 -25.62 -0.20
C GLN A 122 47.45 -26.45 -0.06
N HIS A 123 47.48 -27.54 0.70
CA HIS A 123 46.32 -28.42 0.87
C HIS A 123 45.17 -27.72 1.60
N ILE A 124 45.45 -27.08 2.76
CA ILE A 124 44.47 -26.26 3.47
C ILE A 124 43.97 -25.09 2.61
N GLN A 125 44.86 -24.44 1.86
CA GLN A 125 44.50 -23.34 0.97
C GLN A 125 43.51 -23.78 -0.12
N ASN A 126 43.78 -24.91 -0.79
CA ASN A 126 42.89 -25.44 -1.82
C ASN A 126 41.51 -25.80 -1.25
N HIS A 127 41.49 -26.48 -0.10
CA HIS A 127 40.25 -26.83 0.58
C HIS A 127 39.43 -25.60 0.99
N ALA A 128 40.08 -24.55 1.52
CA ALA A 128 39.42 -23.28 1.84
C ALA A 128 38.83 -22.59 0.59
N CYS A 129 39.57 -22.59 -0.52
CA CYS A 129 39.10 -22.05 -1.80
C CYS A 129 37.92 -22.83 -2.39
N GLU A 130 37.91 -24.16 -2.28
CA GLU A 130 36.79 -25.01 -2.68
C GLU A 130 35.53 -24.69 -1.88
N ILE A 131 35.63 -24.62 -0.55
CA ILE A 131 34.50 -24.28 0.34
C ILE A 131 33.93 -22.91 -0.01
N LEU A 132 34.77 -21.89 -0.20
CA LEU A 132 34.30 -20.56 -0.58
C LEU A 132 33.64 -20.55 -1.96
N SER A 133 34.16 -21.32 -2.91
CA SER A 133 33.58 -21.46 -4.24
C SER A 133 32.20 -22.11 -4.20
N ASP A 134 32.03 -23.15 -3.39
CA ASP A 134 30.75 -23.84 -3.22
C ASP A 134 29.72 -22.95 -2.50
N GLN A 135 30.14 -22.19 -1.48
CA GLN A 135 29.28 -21.18 -0.84
C GLN A 135 28.81 -20.12 -1.85
N GLN A 136 29.71 -19.64 -2.72
CA GLN A 136 29.38 -18.67 -3.75
C GLN A 136 28.40 -19.24 -4.78
N ARG A 137 28.57 -20.50 -5.20
CA ARG A 137 27.63 -21.19 -6.10
C ARG A 137 26.25 -21.32 -5.46
N ALA A 138 26.18 -21.74 -4.20
CA ALA A 138 24.91 -21.85 -3.48
C ALA A 138 24.17 -20.51 -3.37
N LEU A 139 24.89 -19.42 -3.12
CA LEU A 139 24.31 -18.06 -3.13
C LEU A 139 23.80 -17.64 -4.52
N LEU A 140 24.51 -18.01 -5.58
CA LEU A 140 24.09 -17.74 -6.95
C LEU A 140 22.79 -18.50 -7.30
N ASP A 141 22.67 -19.76 -6.90
CA ASP A 141 21.48 -20.57 -7.10
C ASP A 141 20.28 -20.04 -6.31
N GLN A 142 20.50 -19.57 -5.07
CA GLN A 142 19.49 -18.86 -4.29
C GLN A 142 19.00 -17.60 -4.99
N HIS A 143 19.92 -16.78 -5.53
CA HIS A 143 19.56 -15.57 -6.27
C HIS A 143 18.77 -15.88 -7.53
N LYS A 144 19.15 -16.94 -8.26
CA LYS A 144 18.40 -17.42 -9.43
C LYS A 144 16.99 -17.85 -9.05
N THR A 145 16.84 -18.61 -7.97
CA THR A 145 15.53 -19.05 -7.46
C THR A 145 14.63 -17.86 -7.11
N LEU A 146 15.19 -16.82 -6.47
CA LEU A 146 14.46 -15.59 -6.14
C LEU A 146 14.01 -14.84 -7.39
N MET A 147 14.83 -14.80 -8.43
CA MET A 147 14.50 -14.16 -9.71
C MET A 147 13.35 -14.90 -10.42
N ASP A 148 13.36 -16.23 -10.41
CA ASP A 148 12.27 -17.04 -10.98
C ASP A 148 10.96 -16.85 -10.22
N GLN A 149 11.00 -16.73 -8.89
CA GLN A 149 9.83 -16.39 -8.06
C GLN A 149 9.27 -15.00 -8.41
N HIS A 150 10.14 -14.00 -8.57
CA HIS A 150 9.71 -12.66 -8.96
C HIS A 150 9.03 -12.65 -10.34
N LYS A 151 9.58 -13.42 -11.28
CA LYS A 151 8.97 -13.60 -12.61
C LYS A 151 7.58 -14.24 -12.52
N ALA A 152 7.43 -15.30 -11.72
CA ALA A 152 6.13 -15.94 -11.52
C ALA A 152 5.09 -14.98 -10.91
N LEU A 153 5.51 -14.13 -9.97
CA LEU A 153 4.64 -13.10 -9.39
C LEU A 153 4.19 -12.07 -10.44
N MET A 154 5.10 -11.64 -11.32
CA MET A 154 4.79 -10.74 -12.43
C MET A 154 3.78 -11.36 -13.41
N ASP A 155 3.94 -12.65 -13.73
CA ASP A 155 3.00 -13.37 -14.58
C ASP A 155 1.61 -13.50 -13.93
N GLN A 156 1.55 -13.74 -12.62
CA GLN A 156 0.28 -13.71 -11.86
C GLN A 156 -0.40 -12.33 -11.91
N HIS A 157 0.37 -11.25 -11.74
CA HIS A 157 -0.18 -9.89 -11.82
C HIS A 157 -0.73 -9.58 -13.22
N LYS A 158 -0.03 -10.04 -14.26
CA LYS A 158 -0.49 -9.94 -15.64
C LYS A 158 -1.81 -10.70 -15.85
N ALA A 159 -1.89 -11.94 -15.38
CA ALA A 159 -3.11 -12.74 -15.46
C ALA A 159 -4.29 -12.08 -14.74
N LEU A 160 -4.05 -11.50 -13.56
CA LEU A 160 -5.07 -10.74 -12.82
C LEU A 160 -5.53 -9.50 -13.60
N THR A 161 -4.61 -8.80 -14.26
CA THR A 161 -4.94 -7.65 -15.11
C THR A 161 -5.78 -8.06 -16.31
N ASP A 162 -5.44 -9.18 -16.96
CA ASP A 162 -6.20 -9.73 -18.07
C ASP A 162 -7.61 -10.18 -17.61
N GLN A 163 -7.73 -10.75 -16.41
CA GLN A 163 -9.04 -11.07 -15.81
C GLN A 163 -9.89 -9.81 -15.55
N HIS A 164 -9.30 -8.74 -15.00
CA HIS A 164 -10.02 -7.48 -14.83
C HIS A 164 -10.50 -6.91 -16.16
N LYS A 165 -9.67 -6.99 -17.20
CA LYS A 165 -10.04 -6.57 -18.55
C LYS A 165 -11.19 -7.40 -19.12
N ALA A 166 -11.13 -8.72 -18.97
CA ALA A 166 -12.21 -9.61 -19.39
C ALA A 166 -13.53 -9.33 -18.64
N LEU A 167 -13.46 -9.03 -17.34
CA LEU A 167 -14.61 -8.65 -16.54
C LEU A 167 -15.20 -7.31 -17.00
N LEU A 168 -14.34 -6.34 -17.33
CA LEU A 168 -14.75 -5.05 -17.90
C LEU A 168 -15.42 -5.23 -19.28
N ASP A 169 -14.86 -6.09 -20.13
CA ASP A 169 -15.43 -6.42 -21.44
C ASP A 169 -16.77 -7.16 -21.30
N GLN A 170 -16.90 -8.05 -20.31
CA GLN A 170 -18.16 -8.71 -19.97
C GLN A 170 -19.20 -7.70 -19.46
N GLN A 171 -18.83 -6.79 -18.56
CA GLN A 171 -19.71 -5.70 -18.12
C GLN A 171 -20.13 -4.82 -19.30
N ASN A 172 -19.21 -4.47 -20.19
CA ASN A 172 -19.51 -3.70 -21.40
C ASN A 172 -20.44 -4.46 -22.35
N ALA A 173 -20.28 -5.77 -22.49
CA ALA A 173 -21.18 -6.61 -23.29
C ALA A 173 -22.57 -6.74 -22.65
N THR A 174 -22.66 -6.91 -21.33
CA THR A 174 -23.95 -6.90 -20.59
C THR A 174 -24.62 -5.53 -20.68
N LEU A 175 -23.87 -4.44 -20.57
CA LEU A 175 -24.34 -3.08 -20.83
C LEU A 175 -24.73 -2.90 -22.29
N SER A 176 -24.07 -3.57 -23.24
CA SER A 176 -24.41 -3.54 -24.67
C SER A 176 -25.70 -4.31 -24.98
N ILE A 177 -25.96 -5.42 -24.27
CA ILE A 177 -27.23 -6.16 -24.35
C ILE A 177 -28.36 -5.34 -23.69
N SER A 178 -28.05 -4.60 -22.61
CA SER A 178 -28.97 -3.62 -22.02
C SER A 178 -29.12 -2.32 -22.85
N ARG A 179 -28.25 -2.08 -23.84
CA ARG A 179 -28.27 -0.92 -24.75
C ARG A 179 -29.22 -1.08 -25.93
N ALA A 180 -29.91 -2.22 -26.06
CA ALA A 180 -31.02 -2.36 -27.01
C ALA A 180 -32.29 -1.58 -26.59
N GLY A 181 -32.16 -0.61 -25.69
CA GLY A 181 -33.16 0.43 -25.43
C GLY A 181 -32.85 1.68 -26.24
N ALA A 182 -33.57 1.85 -27.35
CA ALA A 182 -33.50 3.08 -28.16
C ALA A 182 -34.07 4.26 -27.36
N GLY A 183 -33.24 5.26 -27.02
CA GLY A 183 -33.70 6.60 -26.61
C GLY A 183 -32.79 7.45 -25.73
N LEU A 184 -31.78 6.86 -25.07
CA LEU A 184 -30.76 7.60 -24.29
C LEU A 184 -29.33 7.07 -24.57
N ASP A 185 -29.04 6.73 -25.82
CA ASP A 185 -27.72 6.21 -26.16
C ASP A 185 -26.62 7.29 -26.06
N ARG A 186 -25.36 6.86 -26.04
CA ARG A 186 -24.21 7.79 -26.01
C ARG A 186 -24.07 8.62 -27.30
N ALA A 187 -24.80 8.27 -28.37
CA ALA A 187 -24.92 9.08 -29.59
C ALA A 187 -25.95 10.21 -29.44
N THR A 188 -26.78 10.16 -28.39
CA THR A 188 -27.76 11.18 -27.97
C THR A 188 -27.17 12.15 -26.93
N CYS A 189 -25.96 11.89 -26.40
CA CYS A 189 -25.21 12.82 -25.54
C CYS A 189 -25.02 14.17 -26.28
N GLY A 190 -25.79 15.18 -25.88
CA GLY A 190 -25.80 16.51 -26.51
C GLY A 190 -27.13 16.91 -27.15
N LEU A 191 -28.12 16.01 -27.23
CA LEU A 191 -29.48 16.33 -27.67
C LEU A 191 -30.37 16.68 -26.47
N TYR A 192 -31.07 17.80 -26.59
CA TYR A 192 -32.11 18.21 -25.65
C TYR A 192 -33.43 17.52 -26.01
N PHE A 193 -34.12 16.99 -25.00
CA PHE A 193 -35.36 16.24 -25.18
C PHE A 193 -36.33 16.47 -24.04
N LEU A 194 -37.56 16.02 -24.22
CA LEU A 194 -38.59 15.92 -23.20
C LEU A 194 -38.85 14.46 -22.85
N ILE A 195 -39.25 14.23 -21.61
CA ILE A 195 -39.69 12.93 -21.12
C ILE A 195 -41.20 13.01 -20.95
N ARG A 196 -41.95 12.32 -21.81
CA ARG A 196 -43.41 12.32 -21.84
C ARG A 196 -43.94 11.04 -21.22
N GLU A 197 -44.98 11.14 -20.40
CA GLU A 197 -45.73 9.97 -19.97
C GLU A 197 -46.44 9.35 -21.18
N LYS A 198 -46.20 8.05 -21.42
CA LYS A 198 -46.62 7.39 -22.66
C LYS A 198 -48.14 7.46 -22.85
N GLY A 199 -48.57 7.93 -24.00
CA GLY A 199 -50.00 8.06 -24.33
C GLY A 199 -50.70 9.30 -23.75
N THR A 200 -49.96 10.23 -23.14
CA THR A 200 -50.52 11.46 -22.56
C THR A 200 -49.84 12.73 -23.10
N THR A 201 -50.30 13.90 -22.65
CA THR A 201 -49.67 15.21 -22.90
C THR A 201 -48.86 15.71 -21.71
N ASN A 202 -48.69 14.88 -20.67
CA ASN A 202 -47.95 15.21 -19.47
C ASN A 202 -46.46 14.96 -19.70
N HIS A 203 -45.66 15.94 -19.31
CA HIS A 203 -44.21 15.87 -19.43
C HIS A 203 -43.58 16.03 -18.05
N LEU A 204 -42.43 15.40 -17.90
CA LEU A 204 -41.58 15.61 -16.75
C LEU A 204 -41.10 17.07 -16.73
N GLY A 205 -41.07 17.68 -15.56
CA GLY A 205 -40.60 19.04 -15.37
C GLY A 205 -40.45 19.40 -13.90
N THR A 206 -39.91 20.59 -13.65
CA THR A 206 -39.70 21.08 -12.28
C THR A 206 -40.96 21.69 -11.68
N CYS A 207 -41.13 21.57 -10.36
CA CYS A 207 -42.20 22.25 -9.63
C CYS A 207 -42.19 23.76 -9.90
N TRP A 208 -43.33 24.33 -10.30
CA TRP A 208 -43.50 25.77 -10.57
C TRP A 208 -42.48 26.37 -11.55
N CYS A 209 -41.97 25.57 -12.49
CA CYS A 209 -40.90 25.98 -13.41
C CYS A 209 -39.62 26.48 -12.70
N SER A 210 -39.39 26.04 -11.46
CA SER A 210 -38.29 26.50 -10.62
C SER A 210 -36.96 25.89 -11.04
N ASN A 211 -35.94 26.74 -11.11
CA ASN A 211 -34.57 26.37 -11.46
C ASN A 211 -33.67 26.12 -10.24
N THR A 212 -34.28 26.01 -9.05
CA THR A 212 -33.58 26.00 -7.76
C THR A 212 -33.18 24.59 -7.35
N GLU A 213 -32.07 24.46 -6.63
CA GLU A 213 -31.67 23.19 -6.04
C GLU A 213 -32.66 22.71 -4.98
N GLY A 214 -32.89 21.40 -4.89
CA GLY A 214 -33.83 20.76 -3.95
C GLY A 214 -35.26 20.62 -4.50
N VAL A 215 -35.59 21.29 -5.60
CA VAL A 215 -36.93 21.27 -6.19
C VAL A 215 -37.23 19.88 -6.76
N GLN A 216 -38.44 19.39 -6.51
CA GLN A 216 -38.92 18.13 -7.07
C GLN A 216 -39.12 18.20 -8.58
N VAL A 217 -38.74 17.12 -9.24
CA VAL A 217 -39.11 16.82 -10.62
C VAL A 217 -40.39 15.98 -10.63
N HIS A 218 -41.40 16.41 -11.37
CA HIS A 218 -42.75 15.82 -11.34
C HIS A 218 -43.37 15.90 -12.75
N ILE A 219 -44.55 15.30 -12.97
CA ILE A 219 -45.25 15.42 -14.25
C ILE A 219 -46.30 16.52 -14.20
N TRP A 220 -46.42 17.27 -15.29
CA TRP A 220 -47.52 18.22 -15.47
C TRP A 220 -47.76 18.51 -16.95
N HIS A 221 -48.93 19.07 -17.26
CA HIS A 221 -49.35 19.31 -18.65
C HIS A 221 -48.51 20.42 -19.29
N ARG A 222 -47.89 20.11 -20.43
CA ARG A 222 -47.20 21.10 -21.25
C ARG A 222 -48.18 21.99 -22.01
N HIS A 223 -48.14 23.30 -21.77
CA HIS A 223 -48.94 24.24 -22.55
C HIS A 223 -48.32 24.49 -23.95
N PRO A 224 -49.08 24.35 -25.06
CA PRO A 224 -48.57 24.45 -26.44
C PRO A 224 -47.96 25.81 -26.83
N ARG A 225 -48.18 26.86 -26.02
CA ARG A 225 -47.70 28.23 -26.29
C ARG A 225 -46.60 28.67 -25.33
N SER A 226 -46.12 27.79 -24.46
CA SER A 226 -45.07 28.12 -23.50
C SER A 226 -43.71 27.76 -24.11
N GLU A 227 -42.81 28.74 -24.20
CA GLU A 227 -41.36 28.50 -24.39
C GLU A 227 -40.74 27.91 -23.10
N ASP A 228 -41.50 27.09 -22.37
CA ASP A 228 -41.11 26.65 -21.06
C ASP A 228 -39.99 25.61 -21.17
N LYS A 229 -38.78 26.08 -20.85
CA LYS A 229 -37.58 25.27 -20.81
C LYS A 229 -37.53 24.36 -19.57
N SER A 230 -38.51 24.49 -18.66
CA SER A 230 -38.54 23.74 -17.40
C SER A 230 -38.84 22.24 -17.54
N GLN A 231 -39.20 21.80 -18.75
CA GLN A 231 -39.49 20.41 -19.11
C GLN A 231 -38.44 19.82 -20.08
N ILE A 232 -37.38 20.58 -20.36
CA ILE A 232 -36.31 20.16 -21.27
C ILE A 232 -35.19 19.56 -20.44
N PHE A 233 -34.72 18.39 -20.84
CA PHE A 233 -33.64 17.66 -20.22
C PHE A 233 -32.58 17.23 -21.23
N PHE A 234 -31.41 16.88 -20.73
CA PHE A 234 -30.35 16.23 -21.50
C PHE A 234 -29.60 15.24 -20.60
N VAL A 235 -28.91 14.27 -21.21
CA VAL A 235 -27.99 13.37 -20.49
C VAL A 235 -26.56 13.73 -20.86
N ASP A 236 -25.71 13.86 -19.85
CA ASP A 236 -24.29 14.17 -20.07
C ASP A 236 -23.43 12.90 -20.25
N ASN A 237 -22.13 13.09 -20.46
CA ASN A 237 -21.19 12.00 -20.73
C ASN A 237 -21.03 11.00 -19.58
N SER A 238 -21.50 11.34 -18.37
CA SER A 238 -21.52 10.45 -17.21
C SER A 238 -22.83 9.65 -17.07
N GLY A 239 -23.83 9.90 -17.92
CA GLY A 239 -25.15 9.28 -17.80
C GLY A 239 -26.10 9.98 -16.83
N ALA A 240 -25.69 11.10 -16.23
CA ALA A 240 -26.56 11.88 -15.36
C ALA A 240 -27.58 12.67 -16.20
N LEU A 241 -28.84 12.67 -15.76
CA LEU A 241 -29.90 13.49 -16.34
C LEU A 241 -29.78 14.92 -15.80
N HIS A 242 -29.92 15.91 -16.68
CA HIS A 242 -29.83 17.33 -16.34
C HIS A 242 -31.06 18.07 -16.81
N HIS A 243 -31.48 19.01 -15.99
CA HIS A 243 -32.49 19.99 -16.32
C HIS A 243 -31.87 21.12 -17.13
N ALA A 244 -32.37 21.36 -18.35
CA ALA A 244 -31.73 22.26 -19.29
C ALA A 244 -31.76 23.72 -18.85
N ALA A 245 -32.86 24.18 -18.25
CA ALA A 245 -33.01 25.59 -17.87
C ALA A 245 -32.12 25.99 -16.69
N SER A 246 -31.91 25.09 -15.72
CA SER A 246 -31.06 25.36 -14.54
C SER A 246 -29.62 24.88 -14.71
N GLY A 247 -29.37 23.92 -15.60
CA GLY A 247 -28.10 23.20 -15.70
C GLY A 247 -27.80 22.31 -14.49
N LEU A 248 -28.78 22.10 -13.59
CA LEU A 248 -28.66 21.21 -12.45
C LEU A 248 -28.95 19.77 -12.87
N ALA A 249 -28.27 18.83 -12.22
CA ALA A 249 -28.52 17.41 -12.41
C ALA A 249 -29.81 16.99 -11.68
N VAL A 250 -30.40 15.88 -12.08
CA VAL A 250 -31.44 15.18 -11.32
C VAL A 250 -30.75 14.12 -10.45
N ASP A 251 -30.91 14.24 -9.14
CA ASP A 251 -30.54 13.22 -8.16
C ASP A 251 -31.81 12.60 -7.58
N ILE A 252 -31.68 11.46 -6.90
CA ILE A 252 -32.80 10.81 -6.21
C ILE A 252 -32.51 10.81 -4.73
N ILE A 253 -33.35 11.45 -3.92
CA ILE A 253 -33.23 11.47 -2.46
C ILE A 253 -34.51 10.86 -1.89
N ASP A 254 -34.39 9.75 -1.16
CA ASP A 254 -35.53 9.01 -0.60
C ASP A 254 -36.62 8.72 -1.65
N ASP A 255 -36.22 8.13 -2.77
CA ASP A 255 -37.03 7.86 -3.98
C ASP A 255 -37.54 9.11 -4.75
N VAL A 256 -37.28 10.32 -4.27
CA VAL A 256 -37.75 11.56 -4.90
C VAL A 256 -36.72 12.09 -5.90
N PRO A 257 -37.07 12.25 -7.18
CA PRO A 257 -36.22 12.95 -8.14
C PRO A 257 -36.20 14.46 -7.85
N VAL A 258 -35.02 15.00 -7.58
CA VAL A 258 -34.82 16.42 -7.21
C VAL A 258 -33.67 17.04 -7.99
N LEU A 259 -33.74 18.35 -8.22
CA LEU A 259 -32.62 19.08 -8.80
C LEU A 259 -31.46 19.18 -7.80
N ARG A 260 -30.25 18.87 -8.26
CA ARG A 260 -29.03 18.87 -7.47
C ARG A 260 -27.87 19.48 -8.24
N ARG A 261 -27.10 20.32 -7.58
CA ARG A 261 -25.84 20.84 -8.09
C ARG A 261 -24.76 19.76 -8.10
N ARG A 262 -23.94 19.73 -9.16
CA ARG A 262 -22.71 18.94 -9.18
C ARG A 262 -21.76 19.39 -8.07
N ARG A 263 -21.30 18.44 -7.28
CA ARG A 263 -20.36 18.64 -6.18
C ARG A 263 -19.16 17.70 -6.35
N PRO A 264 -17.99 18.03 -5.76
CA PRO A 264 -16.90 17.06 -5.63
C PRO A 264 -17.39 15.80 -4.93
N VAL A 265 -17.05 14.63 -5.47
CA VAL A 265 -17.41 13.37 -4.82
C VAL A 265 -16.53 13.19 -3.59
N SER A 266 -17.17 13.04 -2.43
CA SER A 266 -16.47 12.75 -1.17
C SER A 266 -15.90 11.33 -1.20
N SER A 267 -14.70 11.14 -0.65
CA SER A 267 -14.11 9.82 -0.45
C SER A 267 -14.91 8.94 0.53
N ARG A 268 -15.73 9.58 1.38
CA ARG A 268 -16.72 8.91 2.23
C ARG A 268 -18.12 9.19 1.68
N PRO A 269 -18.86 8.18 1.18
CA PRO A 269 -20.20 8.34 0.66
C PRO A 269 -21.11 9.05 1.67
N ASN A 270 -21.83 10.07 1.21
CA ASN A 270 -22.85 10.76 1.99
C ASN A 270 -23.90 11.38 1.07
N PRO A 271 -25.13 11.64 1.55
CA PRO A 271 -26.23 12.11 0.70
C PRO A 271 -25.98 13.48 0.06
N TRP A 272 -25.16 14.33 0.69
CA TRP A 272 -24.83 15.65 0.16
C TRP A 272 -23.86 15.60 -1.02
N SER A 273 -22.82 14.75 -0.94
CA SER A 273 -21.64 14.77 -1.81
C SER A 273 -21.33 13.39 -2.41
N ARG A 274 -22.37 12.67 -2.81
CA ARG A 274 -22.28 11.40 -3.53
C ARG A 274 -22.23 11.54 -5.05
N PRO A 275 -21.76 10.50 -5.78
CA PRO A 275 -21.94 10.42 -7.24
C PRO A 275 -23.42 10.53 -7.64
N LEU A 276 -23.68 11.12 -8.81
CA LEU A 276 -25.04 11.21 -9.37
C LEU A 276 -25.48 9.86 -9.95
N PRO A 277 -26.78 9.54 -9.95
CA PRO A 277 -27.30 8.34 -10.59
C PRO A 277 -27.20 8.41 -12.12
N GLU A 278 -27.11 7.24 -12.74
CA GLU A 278 -27.15 7.08 -14.19
C GLU A 278 -28.60 6.82 -14.63
N PHE A 279 -29.06 7.54 -15.66
CA PHE A 279 -30.37 7.35 -16.27
C PHE A 279 -30.24 6.70 -17.65
N SER A 280 -31.12 5.74 -17.92
CA SER A 280 -31.20 5.08 -19.23
C SER A 280 -32.64 4.81 -19.62
N PHE A 281 -32.91 4.66 -20.92
CA PHE A 281 -34.25 4.43 -21.43
C PHE A 281 -34.28 3.11 -22.19
N VAL A 282 -35.03 2.15 -21.66
CA VAL A 282 -35.09 0.77 -22.18
C VAL A 282 -36.51 0.26 -22.11
N ASN A 283 -37.04 -0.28 -23.21
CA ASN A 283 -38.40 -0.84 -23.27
C ASN A 283 -39.49 0.13 -22.78
N SER A 284 -39.44 1.40 -23.21
CA SER A 284 -40.32 2.48 -22.72
C SER A 284 -40.20 2.78 -21.22
N GLN A 285 -39.18 2.30 -20.50
CA GLN A 285 -38.96 2.62 -19.09
C GLN A 285 -37.75 3.55 -18.93
N ILE A 286 -37.87 4.55 -18.05
CA ILE A 286 -36.72 5.31 -17.55
C ILE A 286 -36.14 4.53 -16.37
N ARG A 287 -34.96 3.94 -16.56
CA ARG A 287 -34.24 3.19 -15.53
C ARG A 287 -33.25 4.10 -14.81
N VAL A 288 -33.12 3.88 -13.51
CA VAL A 288 -32.20 4.60 -12.64
C VAL A 288 -31.20 3.60 -12.07
N LYS A 289 -29.91 3.89 -12.21
CA LYS A 289 -28.84 3.10 -11.61
C LYS A 289 -28.08 3.95 -10.61
N PHE A 290 -28.10 3.51 -9.36
CA PHE A 290 -27.38 4.16 -8.27
C PHE A 290 -25.92 3.74 -8.26
N LEU A 291 -25.04 4.73 -8.03
CA LEU A 291 -23.59 4.52 -7.89
C LEU A 291 -23.14 4.54 -6.42
N SER A 292 -24.07 4.82 -5.51
CA SER A 292 -23.91 4.85 -4.05
C SER A 292 -25.30 4.77 -3.40
N ASN A 293 -25.36 4.44 -2.11
CA ASN A 293 -26.62 4.38 -1.37
C ASN A 293 -27.43 5.69 -1.54
N PRO A 294 -28.67 5.62 -2.08
CA PRO A 294 -29.52 6.78 -2.32
C PRO A 294 -30.28 7.28 -1.07
N SER A 295 -30.34 6.51 0.01
CA SER A 295 -31.02 6.90 1.26
C SER A 295 -30.33 8.04 2.01
N LEU A 296 -31.13 8.85 2.70
CA LEU A 296 -30.67 9.82 3.69
C LEU A 296 -30.62 9.19 5.10
N PRO A 297 -29.47 9.17 5.81
CA PRO A 297 -29.37 8.68 7.18
C PRO A 297 -30.26 9.49 8.11
N GLY A 298 -31.18 8.82 8.81
CA GLY A 298 -32.12 9.44 9.74
C GLY A 298 -33.57 9.50 9.27
N CYS A 299 -33.85 9.12 8.01
CA CYS A 299 -35.22 8.80 7.59
C CYS A 299 -35.67 7.51 8.28
N THR A 300 -36.90 7.49 8.81
CA THR A 300 -37.43 6.36 9.61
C THR A 300 -37.64 5.09 8.80
N ASP A 301 -37.66 5.21 7.48
CA ASP A 301 -37.82 4.10 6.57
C ASP A 301 -36.42 3.59 6.20
N ASP A 302 -36.05 2.39 6.67
CA ASP A 302 -34.89 1.67 6.16
C ASP A 302 -35.18 1.23 4.72
N LEU A 303 -35.10 2.18 3.78
CA LEU A 303 -35.59 2.03 2.41
C LEU A 303 -34.87 0.91 1.65
N TYR A 304 -33.58 0.71 1.94
CA TYR A 304 -32.76 -0.30 1.28
C TYR A 304 -31.96 -1.09 2.33
N PRO A 305 -32.58 -2.07 3.00
CA PRO A 305 -31.88 -2.92 3.95
C PRO A 305 -30.77 -3.70 3.25
N ASP A 306 -29.69 -4.00 3.98
CA ASP A 306 -28.55 -4.82 3.55
C ASP A 306 -27.95 -4.43 2.18
N ASP A 307 -27.82 -3.13 1.91
CA ASP A 307 -27.30 -2.60 0.63
C ASP A 307 -28.07 -3.08 -0.62
N SER A 308 -29.35 -3.42 -0.45
CA SER A 308 -30.19 -3.94 -1.54
C SER A 308 -30.33 -2.98 -2.73
N TRP A 309 -30.02 -1.69 -2.57
CA TRP A 309 -29.90 -0.71 -3.65
C TRP A 309 -28.90 -1.12 -4.74
N ALA A 310 -27.86 -1.89 -4.42
CA ALA A 310 -26.81 -2.26 -5.37
C ALA A 310 -27.22 -3.39 -6.33
N ILE A 311 -28.17 -4.24 -5.92
CA ILE A 311 -28.60 -5.44 -6.67
C ILE A 311 -29.96 -5.25 -7.35
N ASN A 312 -30.72 -4.25 -6.93
CA ASN A 312 -32.06 -4.00 -7.44
C ASN A 312 -32.03 -3.11 -8.68
N ASN A 313 -33.01 -3.31 -9.56
CA ASN A 313 -33.27 -2.42 -10.67
C ASN A 313 -34.28 -1.36 -10.24
N PHE A 314 -34.08 -0.11 -10.63
CA PHE A 314 -34.99 0.98 -10.30
C PHE A 314 -35.53 1.66 -11.55
N VAL A 315 -36.78 2.08 -11.48
CA VAL A 315 -37.50 2.74 -12.57
C VAL A 315 -38.23 3.98 -12.08
N LEU A 316 -38.37 4.97 -12.96
CA LEU A 316 -39.19 6.15 -12.71
C LEU A 316 -40.67 5.79 -12.92
N ALA A 317 -41.52 6.08 -11.93
CA ALA A 317 -42.93 5.75 -11.93
C ALA A 317 -43.80 6.99 -11.67
N VAL A 318 -44.90 7.12 -12.42
CA VAL A 318 -45.92 8.13 -12.19
C VAL A 318 -46.99 7.62 -11.22
N ARG A 319 -47.69 8.57 -10.59
CA ARG A 319 -48.88 8.34 -9.74
C ARG A 319 -48.65 7.27 -8.69
N THR A 320 -47.55 7.37 -7.96
CA THR A 320 -47.17 6.43 -6.92
C THR A 320 -48.06 6.56 -5.70
N GLU A 321 -48.52 5.44 -5.13
CA GLU A 321 -49.33 5.46 -3.91
C GLU A 321 -48.48 5.81 -2.68
N LYS A 322 -47.19 5.43 -2.72
CA LYS A 322 -46.21 5.78 -1.70
C LYS A 322 -46.12 7.29 -1.56
N ASP A 323 -46.22 7.77 -0.32
CA ASP A 323 -45.98 9.17 0.02
C ASP A 323 -44.49 9.49 0.13
N PHE A 324 -44.15 10.77 0.03
CA PHE A 324 -42.77 11.19 0.00
C PHE A 324 -42.52 12.41 0.87
N HIS A 325 -41.27 12.55 1.32
CA HIS A 325 -40.81 13.68 2.09
C HIS A 325 -39.83 14.52 1.27
N MET A 326 -40.04 15.84 1.25
CA MET A 326 -39.08 16.78 0.68
C MET A 326 -38.11 17.20 1.79
N HIS A 327 -36.82 16.89 1.60
CA HIS A 327 -35.80 17.19 2.61
C HIS A 327 -35.34 18.65 2.56
N PRO A 328 -35.55 19.46 3.61
CA PRO A 328 -34.97 20.79 3.71
C PRO A 328 -33.44 20.72 3.77
N ILE A 329 -32.79 21.86 3.47
CA ILE A 329 -31.32 21.97 3.48
C ILE A 329 -30.71 21.61 4.85
N SER A 330 -31.47 21.79 5.93
CA SER A 330 -31.07 21.47 7.30
C SER A 330 -30.76 19.99 7.48
N ASP A 331 -31.45 19.10 6.77
CA ASP A 331 -31.23 17.65 6.88
C ASP A 331 -29.85 17.26 6.38
N PHE A 332 -29.28 18.06 5.46
CA PHE A 332 -27.94 17.85 4.93
C PHE A 332 -26.84 18.55 5.74
N SER A 333 -27.20 19.39 6.72
CA SER A 333 -26.26 20.24 7.45
C SER A 333 -25.01 19.54 8.01
N PRO A 334 -25.05 18.26 8.46
CA PRO A 334 -23.84 17.57 8.93
C PRO A 334 -22.76 17.39 7.84
N TRP A 335 -23.14 17.45 6.57
CA TRP A 335 -22.25 17.25 5.42
C TRP A 335 -21.97 18.53 4.63
N ILE A 336 -22.59 19.66 5.00
CA ILE A 336 -22.34 20.95 4.35
C ILE A 336 -21.14 21.61 5.01
N LEU A 337 -20.11 21.92 4.21
CA LEU A 337 -18.94 22.65 4.70
C LEU A 337 -19.36 24.06 5.13
N ALA A 338 -18.94 24.50 6.31
CA ALA A 338 -19.26 25.83 6.86
C ALA A 338 -18.97 26.98 5.87
N ALA A 339 -17.91 26.85 5.07
CA ALA A 339 -17.49 27.83 4.07
C ALA A 339 -18.49 28.03 2.91
N VAL A 340 -19.41 27.08 2.67
CA VAL A 340 -20.40 27.16 1.58
C VAL A 340 -21.84 27.32 2.08
N VAL A 341 -22.06 27.35 3.40
CA VAL A 341 -23.39 27.58 3.97
C VAL A 341 -23.90 28.95 3.53
N GLY A 342 -25.11 29.01 2.97
CA GLY A 342 -25.74 30.24 2.47
C GLY A 342 -25.20 30.75 1.12
N SER A 343 -24.28 30.03 0.46
CA SER A 343 -23.72 30.44 -0.84
C SER A 343 -24.60 30.11 -2.05
N PHE A 344 -25.69 29.37 -1.85
CA PHE A 344 -26.64 28.98 -2.89
C PHE A 344 -28.06 28.89 -2.33
N GLU A 345 -29.03 29.09 -3.21
CA GLU A 345 -30.45 28.93 -2.89
C GLU A 345 -30.84 27.44 -2.94
N TYR A 346 -31.61 27.00 -1.95
CA TYR A 346 -32.14 25.64 -1.86
C TYR A 346 -33.63 25.72 -1.48
N LYS A 347 -34.48 25.02 -2.23
CA LYS A 347 -35.93 24.96 -2.02
C LYS A 347 -36.41 23.52 -2.02
N ALA A 348 -36.91 23.06 -0.87
CA ALA A 348 -37.56 21.76 -0.73
C ALA A 348 -39.03 21.84 -1.16
N GLU A 349 -39.28 22.31 -2.39
CA GLU A 349 -40.63 22.43 -2.96
C GLU A 349 -40.99 21.16 -3.72
N GLY A 350 -42.15 20.59 -3.39
CA GLY A 350 -42.68 19.40 -4.05
C GLY A 350 -44.17 19.52 -4.33
N ASN A 351 -44.63 18.81 -5.36
CA ASN A 351 -46.04 18.64 -5.66
C ASN A 351 -46.55 17.37 -4.96
N HIS A 352 -47.34 17.56 -3.91
CA HIS A 352 -47.93 16.45 -3.16
C HIS A 352 -49.17 15.83 -3.84
N ASP A 353 -49.68 16.45 -4.91
CA ASP A 353 -50.78 15.89 -5.69
C ASP A 353 -50.38 14.54 -6.31
N LYS A 354 -51.23 13.54 -6.15
CA LYS A 354 -51.00 12.19 -6.65
C LYS A 354 -50.94 12.14 -8.17
N GLU A 355 -51.70 13.00 -8.85
CA GLU A 355 -51.73 13.05 -10.32
C GLU A 355 -50.41 13.56 -10.92
N GLY A 356 -49.74 14.48 -10.23
CA GLY A 356 -48.46 15.04 -10.65
C GLY A 356 -47.24 14.23 -10.22
N ARG A 357 -47.42 13.25 -9.31
CA ARG A 357 -46.33 12.62 -8.55
C ARG A 357 -45.47 11.71 -9.41
N VAL A 358 -44.16 11.83 -9.22
CA VAL A 358 -43.14 10.96 -9.82
C VAL A 358 -42.16 10.52 -8.74
N LEU A 359 -42.00 9.22 -8.54
CA LEU A 359 -41.00 8.65 -7.64
C LEU A 359 -40.20 7.54 -8.35
N VAL A 360 -39.09 7.15 -7.74
CA VAL A 360 -38.31 5.98 -8.14
C VAL A 360 -38.82 4.77 -7.38
N GLU A 361 -39.08 3.68 -8.10
CA GLU A 361 -39.57 2.44 -7.51
C GLU A 361 -38.64 1.27 -7.90
N LYS A 362 -38.55 0.27 -7.02
CA LYS A 362 -37.90 -0.99 -7.35
C LYS A 362 -38.71 -1.70 -8.45
N ARG A 363 -38.01 -2.13 -9.49
CA ARG A 363 -38.56 -2.84 -10.63
C ARG A 363 -38.99 -4.26 -10.23
N THR A 364 -40.22 -4.61 -10.56
CA THR A 364 -40.77 -5.97 -10.37
C THR A 364 -40.85 -6.77 -11.68
N GLU A 365 -40.92 -6.10 -12.85
CA GLU A 365 -41.15 -6.75 -14.14
C GLU A 365 -40.33 -6.15 -15.30
N ASP A 366 -40.15 -6.94 -16.36
CA ASP A 366 -39.28 -6.58 -17.50
C ASP A 366 -39.91 -5.62 -18.54
N VAL A 367 -41.22 -5.44 -18.50
CA VAL A 367 -41.99 -4.60 -19.42
C VAL A 367 -42.65 -3.45 -18.65
N GLY A 368 -42.74 -2.28 -19.28
CA GLY A 368 -43.44 -1.11 -18.71
C GLY A 368 -44.90 -1.40 -18.44
N GLY A 369 -45.31 -1.30 -17.18
CA GLY A 369 -46.71 -1.08 -16.84
C GLY A 369 -47.13 0.34 -17.20
N GLU A 370 -48.42 0.66 -17.12
CA GLU A 370 -48.96 2.00 -17.43
C GLU A 370 -48.22 3.11 -16.66
N ARG A 371 -47.93 2.88 -15.38
CA ARG A 371 -47.24 3.83 -14.49
C ARG A 371 -45.74 4.01 -14.75
N THR A 372 -45.09 3.12 -15.48
CA THR A 372 -43.64 3.15 -15.72
C THR A 372 -43.28 3.30 -17.20
N SER A 373 -44.28 3.64 -18.02
CA SER A 373 -44.15 3.79 -19.47
C SER A 373 -43.96 5.26 -19.87
N TRP A 374 -42.86 5.52 -20.57
CA TRP A 374 -42.39 6.84 -20.97
C TRP A 374 -42.04 6.88 -22.46
N GLU A 375 -41.99 8.09 -23.02
CA GLU A 375 -41.57 8.40 -24.37
C GLU A 375 -40.56 9.55 -24.36
N ILE A 376 -39.51 9.43 -25.18
CA ILE A 376 -38.53 10.51 -25.38
C ILE A 376 -38.95 11.31 -26.61
N VAL A 377 -39.17 12.61 -26.43
CA VAL A 377 -39.60 13.53 -27.51
C VAL A 377 -38.48 14.53 -27.78
N PRO A 378 -37.96 14.66 -29.01
CA PRO A 378 -36.93 15.66 -29.32
C PRO A 378 -37.43 17.08 -29.04
N ALA A 379 -36.60 17.92 -28.40
CA ALA A 379 -37.00 19.30 -28.05
C ALA A 379 -37.29 20.17 -29.30
N ASN A 380 -36.69 19.85 -30.45
CA ASN A 380 -36.89 20.58 -31.71
C ASN A 380 -38.19 20.21 -32.44
N GLN A 381 -38.90 19.16 -32.00
CA GLN A 381 -40.13 18.66 -32.63
C GLN A 381 -41.38 19.02 -31.81
N SER A 382 -41.26 19.96 -30.87
CA SER A 382 -42.38 20.39 -30.01
C SER A 382 -42.96 21.73 -30.39
#